data_AF-A0A838MGW0-F1
#
_entry.id   AF-A0A838MGW0-F1
#
_cell.length_a   1.000
_cell.length_b   1.000
_cell.length_c   1.000
_cell.angle_alpha   90.00
_cell.angle_beta   90.00
_cell.angle_gamma   90.00
#
_symmetry.space_group_name_H-M   'P 1'
#
loop_
_entity.id
_entity.type
_entity.pdbx_description
1 polymer ?
#
loop_
_entity_poly.entity_id
_entity_poly.type
_entity_poly.pdbx_seq_one_letter_code
_entity_poly.pdbx_strand_id
1 'polypeptide(L)'
;MDKNNYTIEEAKRAVDVFSEHNNVRGAYEYYKGLKKFIKETELKQTDPKLYGDYYSCLIKLKFLALNFFDDWQEIEELLKNHFEAIYKIKYYDLWNKIKLNLLTISDLNKRNEIKSRLIKILLDCNRVIISKKKYKGAEGLPVTVKELLKDFTVNIGIDKIDHLKKVQYLTNSENIKRLDEEDKNRLKVLFDLYEKLKISSNTPEGFENDIPMVINGKHVMYSQGQAEEIDSKIVDLIKSIKVGDETVGAKEKNVEYSKQSASQSPSDSLEKKAIKEEREKEDQIDELVKLVNQYPEGSLERKAVRDEIEKLKI
;
A
#
# COMPACT_ATOMS: atom_id res chain seq x y z
N MET A 1 -8.25 -35.54 20.34
CA MET A 1 -8.60 -34.22 19.77
C MET A 1 -8.97 -33.34 20.93
N ASP A 2 -8.08 -32.45 21.34
CA ASP A 2 -8.38 -31.53 22.43
C ASP A 2 -9.53 -30.64 22.01
N LYS A 3 -10.61 -30.65 22.80
CA LYS A 3 -11.69 -29.69 22.66
C LYS A 3 -11.11 -28.33 23.07
N ASN A 4 -10.62 -27.57 22.10
CA ASN A 4 -10.30 -26.17 22.33
C ASN A 4 -11.60 -25.46 22.73
N ASN A 5 -11.80 -25.27 24.03
CA ASN A 5 -12.88 -24.44 24.56
C ASN A 5 -12.47 -22.99 24.36
N TYR A 6 -12.83 -22.42 23.22
CA TYR A 6 -12.71 -20.98 23.01
C TYR A 6 -13.76 -20.27 23.86
N THR A 7 -13.33 -19.38 24.74
CA THR A 7 -14.22 -18.38 25.35
C THR A 7 -14.19 -17.07 24.56
N ILE A 8 -15.25 -16.26 24.69
CA ILE A 8 -15.33 -14.99 23.97
C ILE A 8 -14.28 -14.00 24.46
N GLU A 9 -13.94 -14.03 25.75
CA GLU A 9 -12.92 -13.16 26.32
C GLU A 9 -11.51 -13.56 25.87
N GLU A 10 -11.23 -14.85 25.67
CA GLU A 10 -10.00 -15.31 25.03
C GLU A 10 -9.94 -14.86 23.57
N ALA A 11 -11.03 -14.95 22.81
CA ALA A 11 -11.06 -14.49 21.43
C ALA A 11 -10.81 -12.97 21.31
N LYS A 12 -11.42 -12.15 22.18
CA LYS A 12 -11.16 -10.71 22.25
C LYS A 12 -9.71 -10.41 22.63
N ARG A 13 -9.18 -11.08 23.65
CA ARG A 13 -7.78 -10.93 24.08
C ARG A 13 -6.81 -11.32 22.97
N ALA A 14 -7.08 -12.42 22.26
CA ALA A 14 -6.25 -12.88 21.15
C ALA A 14 -6.17 -11.84 20.04
N VAL A 15 -7.29 -11.21 19.67
CA VAL A 15 -7.30 -10.10 18.68
C VAL A 15 -6.37 -8.97 19.11
N ASP A 16 -6.46 -8.53 20.37
CA ASP A 16 -5.63 -7.44 20.88
C ASP A 16 -4.14 -7.81 20.86
N VAL A 17 -3.78 -8.99 21.37
CA VAL A 17 -2.39 -9.50 21.40
C VAL A 17 -1.82 -9.63 19.98
N PHE A 18 -2.57 -10.19 19.04
CA PHE A 18 -2.10 -10.34 17.66
C PHE A 18 -1.93 -9.01 16.95
N SER A 19 -2.78 -8.02 17.30
CA SER A 19 -2.64 -6.68 16.76
C SER A 19 -1.41 -5.96 17.30
N GLU A 20 -1.22 -5.98 18.63
CA GLU A 20 -0.10 -5.33 19.32
C GLU A 20 1.27 -5.86 18.86
N HIS A 21 1.36 -7.18 18.60
CA HIS A 21 2.60 -7.82 18.16
C HIS A 21 2.67 -8.05 16.64
N ASN A 22 1.70 -7.54 15.86
CA ASN A 22 1.57 -7.81 14.43
C ASN A 22 1.74 -9.30 14.07
N ASN A 23 1.20 -10.20 14.90
CA ASN A 23 1.36 -11.65 14.74
C ASN A 23 0.36 -12.19 13.71
N VAL A 24 0.67 -11.97 12.43
CA VAL A 24 -0.20 -12.31 11.29
C VAL A 24 -0.49 -13.81 11.23
N ARG A 25 0.53 -14.65 11.41
CA ARG A 25 0.38 -16.11 11.38
C ARG A 25 -0.49 -16.60 12.55
N GLY A 26 -0.26 -16.08 13.75
CA GLY A 26 -1.08 -16.39 14.92
C GLY A 26 -2.54 -16.02 14.71
N ALA A 27 -2.82 -14.83 14.17
CA ALA A 27 -4.17 -14.41 13.82
C ALA A 27 -4.85 -15.36 12.82
N TYR A 28 -4.12 -15.83 11.80
CA TYR A 28 -4.64 -16.77 10.80
C TYR A 28 -4.96 -18.14 11.39
N GLU A 29 -4.03 -18.72 12.16
CA GLU A 29 -4.25 -20.01 12.82
C GLU A 29 -5.41 -19.95 13.81
N TYR A 30 -5.50 -18.87 14.59
CA TYR A 30 -6.59 -18.66 15.52
C TYR A 30 -7.93 -18.46 14.80
N TYR A 31 -7.95 -17.71 13.69
CA TYR A 31 -9.14 -17.57 12.83
C TYR A 31 -9.66 -18.93 12.37
N LYS A 32 -8.79 -19.82 11.88
CA LYS A 32 -9.18 -21.17 11.43
C LYS A 32 -9.80 -21.97 12.57
N GLY A 33 -9.15 -21.98 13.74
CA GLY A 33 -9.64 -22.67 14.93
C GLY A 33 -10.99 -22.13 15.42
N LEU A 34 -11.11 -20.80 15.54
CA LEU A 34 -12.32 -20.14 16.01
C LEU A 34 -13.49 -20.34 15.03
N LYS A 35 -13.23 -20.25 13.71
CA LYS A 35 -14.23 -20.50 12.67
C LYS A 35 -14.79 -21.92 12.75
N LYS A 36 -13.90 -22.91 12.98
CA LYS A 36 -14.30 -24.31 13.19
C LYS A 36 -15.16 -24.47 14.45
N PHE A 37 -14.72 -23.90 15.57
CA PHE A 37 -15.46 -23.93 16.83
C PHE A 37 -16.88 -23.36 16.70
N ILE A 38 -17.04 -22.18 16.07
CA ILE A 38 -18.35 -21.56 15.87
C ILE A 38 -19.27 -22.43 15.00
N LYS A 39 -18.71 -23.12 14.01
CA LYS A 39 -19.48 -24.04 13.15
C LYS A 39 -19.95 -25.28 13.90
N GLU A 40 -19.14 -25.81 14.82
CA GLU A 40 -19.44 -27.04 15.57
C GLU A 40 -20.38 -26.83 16.76
N THR A 41 -20.49 -25.60 17.26
CA THR A 41 -21.25 -25.26 18.48
C THR A 41 -22.68 -24.79 18.23
N GLU A 42 -23.10 -24.66 16.97
CA GLU A 42 -24.44 -24.18 16.57
C GLU A 42 -24.87 -22.88 17.29
N LEU A 43 -23.90 -22.03 17.65
CA LEU A 43 -24.12 -20.80 18.42
C LEU A 43 -25.09 -19.85 17.72
N LYS A 44 -25.14 -19.89 16.40
CA LYS A 44 -26.05 -19.05 15.62
C LYS A 44 -27.52 -19.29 15.97
N GLN A 45 -27.87 -20.52 16.35
CA GLN A 45 -29.21 -20.92 16.74
C GLN A 45 -29.43 -20.82 18.25
N THR A 46 -28.43 -21.23 19.04
CA THR A 46 -28.56 -21.38 20.50
C THR A 46 -28.32 -20.08 21.27
N ASP A 47 -27.38 -19.24 20.83
CA ASP A 47 -27.11 -17.91 21.40
C ASP A 47 -26.67 -16.93 20.29
N PRO A 48 -27.63 -16.32 19.58
CA PRO A 48 -27.34 -15.41 18.47
C PRO A 48 -26.51 -14.19 18.86
N LYS A 49 -26.60 -13.75 20.13
CA LYS A 49 -25.82 -12.61 20.63
C LYS A 49 -24.36 -12.99 20.77
N LEU A 50 -24.08 -14.13 21.42
CA LEU A 50 -22.73 -14.66 21.56
C LEU A 50 -22.11 -14.99 20.20
N TYR A 51 -22.90 -15.54 19.27
CA TYR A 51 -22.49 -15.72 17.88
C TYR A 51 -22.05 -14.39 17.24
N GLY A 52 -22.80 -13.31 17.45
CA GLY A 52 -22.45 -11.98 16.96
C GLY A 52 -21.11 -11.47 17.48
N ASP A 53 -20.83 -11.66 18.77
CA ASP A 53 -19.57 -11.27 19.39
C ASP A 53 -18.38 -12.06 18.82
N TYR A 54 -18.55 -13.38 18.66
CA TYR A 54 -17.54 -14.23 18.03
C TYR A 54 -17.32 -13.90 16.55
N TYR A 55 -18.41 -13.64 15.81
CA TYR A 55 -18.33 -13.26 14.41
C TYR A 55 -17.61 -11.91 14.24
N SER A 56 -17.81 -10.97 15.16
CA SER A 56 -17.03 -9.74 15.20
C SER A 56 -15.54 -10.01 15.40
N CYS A 57 -15.17 -10.95 16.28
CA CYS A 57 -13.77 -11.35 16.46
C CYS A 57 -13.20 -12.01 15.20
N LEU A 58 -13.96 -12.88 14.53
CA LEU A 58 -13.54 -13.49 13.26
C LEU A 58 -13.21 -12.43 12.21
N ILE A 59 -14.07 -11.43 12.03
CA ILE A 59 -13.83 -10.33 11.06
C ILE A 59 -12.50 -9.62 11.37
N LYS A 60 -12.25 -9.29 12.64
CA LYS A 60 -11.00 -8.63 13.05
C LYS A 60 -9.78 -9.51 12.80
N LEU A 61 -9.87 -10.81 13.10
CA LEU A 61 -8.80 -11.77 12.82
C LEU A 61 -8.53 -11.90 11.32
N LYS A 62 -9.57 -11.86 10.45
CA LYS A 62 -9.38 -11.84 9.00
C LYS A 62 -8.61 -10.60 8.54
N PHE A 63 -8.92 -9.42 9.08
CA PHE A 63 -8.13 -8.21 8.79
C PHE A 63 -6.68 -8.34 9.28
N LEU A 64 -6.45 -8.82 10.51
CA LEU A 64 -5.11 -9.02 11.04
C LEU A 64 -4.27 -10.00 10.20
N ALA A 65 -4.93 -11.04 9.70
CA ALA A 65 -4.37 -12.09 8.87
C ALA A 65 -4.49 -11.81 7.36
N LEU A 66 -4.73 -10.56 6.93
CA LEU A 66 -5.00 -10.23 5.52
C LEU A 66 -3.95 -10.80 4.55
N ASN A 67 -2.70 -10.94 5.02
CA ASN A 67 -1.57 -11.44 4.22
C ASN A 67 -1.50 -12.96 4.03
N PHE A 68 -2.46 -13.71 4.59
CA PHE A 68 -2.61 -15.14 4.38
C PHE A 68 -3.78 -15.48 3.45
N PHE A 69 -4.43 -14.46 2.88
CA PHE A 69 -5.49 -14.65 1.89
C PHE A 69 -4.90 -14.37 0.50
N ASP A 70 -4.70 -15.44 -0.27
CA ASP A 70 -4.20 -15.37 -1.65
C ASP A 70 -5.29 -14.91 -2.64
N ASP A 71 -6.56 -14.99 -2.23
CA ASP A 71 -7.71 -14.58 -3.02
C ASP A 71 -8.08 -13.12 -2.76
N TRP A 72 -7.89 -12.29 -3.78
CA TRP A 72 -8.29 -10.90 -3.74
C TRP A 72 -9.80 -10.72 -3.62
N GLN A 73 -10.63 -11.66 -4.09
CA GLN A 73 -12.08 -11.56 -3.91
C GLN A 73 -12.46 -11.58 -2.42
N GLU A 74 -11.77 -12.38 -1.60
CA GLU A 74 -12.02 -12.41 -0.16
C GLU A 74 -11.64 -11.10 0.53
N ILE A 75 -10.55 -10.45 0.08
CA ILE A 75 -10.13 -9.12 0.56
C ILE A 75 -11.16 -8.06 0.15
N GLU A 76 -11.62 -8.12 -1.10
CA GLU A 76 -12.62 -7.23 -1.67
C GLU A 76 -13.96 -7.32 -0.91
N GLU A 77 -14.44 -8.53 -0.63
CA GLU A 77 -15.64 -8.76 0.18
C GLU A 77 -15.49 -8.28 1.62
N LEU A 78 -14.31 -8.52 2.23
CA LEU A 78 -14.03 -8.10 3.60
C LEU A 78 -14.09 -6.56 3.71
N LEU A 79 -13.49 -5.84 2.76
CA LEU A 79 -13.58 -4.37 2.70
C LEU A 79 -15.02 -3.91 2.43
N LYS A 80 -15.70 -4.49 1.44
CA LYS A 80 -17.07 -4.10 1.08
C LYS A 80 -18.04 -4.20 2.26
N ASN A 81 -17.95 -5.30 3.01
CA ASN A 81 -18.96 -5.66 4.02
C ASN A 81 -18.58 -5.25 5.44
N HIS A 82 -17.28 -5.04 5.72
CA HIS A 82 -16.78 -4.89 7.09
C HIS A 82 -15.72 -3.80 7.24
N PHE A 83 -15.63 -2.82 6.33
CA PHE A 83 -14.65 -1.74 6.40
C PHE A 83 -14.57 -1.06 7.78
N GLU A 84 -15.69 -0.84 8.46
CA GLU A 84 -15.73 -0.19 9.78
C GLU A 84 -15.00 -0.97 10.87
N ALA A 85 -14.75 -2.26 10.67
CA ALA A 85 -14.10 -3.10 11.66
C ALA A 85 -12.62 -2.73 11.84
N ILE A 86 -11.97 -2.14 10.83
CA ILE A 86 -10.55 -1.75 10.89
C ILE A 86 -10.28 -0.75 12.02
N TYR A 87 -11.24 0.13 12.31
CA TYR A 87 -11.13 1.14 13.37
C TYR A 87 -11.29 0.56 14.78
N LYS A 88 -11.69 -0.72 14.89
CA LYS A 88 -11.84 -1.45 16.14
C LYS A 88 -10.66 -2.39 16.43
N ILE A 89 -9.59 -2.28 15.66
CA ILE A 89 -8.35 -3.04 15.77
C ILE A 89 -7.24 -2.06 16.13
N LYS A 90 -6.64 -2.22 17.31
CA LYS A 90 -5.60 -1.29 17.81
C LYS A 90 -4.35 -1.37 16.94
N TYR A 91 -3.73 -0.23 16.61
CA TYR A 91 -2.48 -0.18 15.82
C TYR A 91 -2.56 -0.81 14.42
N TYR A 92 -3.76 -0.94 13.85
CA TYR A 92 -3.94 -1.58 12.55
C TYR A 92 -3.67 -0.63 11.39
N ASP A 93 -2.75 -1.01 10.51
CA ASP A 93 -2.47 -0.32 9.25
C ASP A 93 -2.96 -1.16 8.06
N LEU A 94 -4.15 -0.82 7.55
CA LEU A 94 -4.74 -1.51 6.41
C LEU A 94 -3.91 -1.35 5.13
N TRP A 95 -3.30 -0.17 4.92
CA TRP A 95 -2.49 0.05 3.72
C TRP A 95 -1.28 -0.88 3.72
N ASN A 96 -0.56 -0.98 4.84
CA ASN A 96 0.60 -1.85 4.92
C ASN A 96 0.22 -3.32 4.65
N LYS A 97 -0.95 -3.77 5.15
CA LYS A 97 -1.47 -5.11 4.84
C LYS A 97 -1.74 -5.29 3.34
N ILE A 98 -2.40 -4.33 2.70
CA ILE A 98 -2.65 -4.41 1.24
C ILE A 98 -1.35 -4.34 0.45
N LYS A 99 -0.41 -3.45 0.84
CA LYS A 99 0.92 -3.29 0.23
C LYS A 99 1.64 -4.64 0.17
N LEU A 100 1.74 -5.35 1.31
CA LEU A 100 2.39 -6.66 1.37
C LEU A 100 1.73 -7.71 0.45
N ASN A 101 0.40 -7.65 0.25
CA ASN A 101 -0.27 -8.54 -0.70
C ASN A 101 0.00 -8.16 -2.16
N LEU A 102 0.13 -6.87 -2.47
CA LEU A 102 0.51 -6.43 -3.82
C LEU A 102 1.94 -6.85 -4.15
N LEU A 103 2.83 -6.89 -3.15
CA LEU A 103 4.22 -7.31 -3.32
C LEU A 103 4.40 -8.74 -3.80
N THR A 104 3.44 -9.63 -3.51
CA THR A 104 3.51 -11.03 -3.99
C THR A 104 3.21 -11.15 -5.49
N ILE A 105 2.76 -10.07 -6.13
CA ILE A 105 2.40 -10.03 -7.55
C ILE A 105 3.54 -9.40 -8.32
N SER A 106 4.20 -10.16 -9.21
CA SER A 106 5.30 -9.64 -10.03
C SER A 106 4.84 -8.66 -11.12
N ASP A 107 3.64 -8.86 -11.66
CA ASP A 107 3.07 -8.02 -12.72
C ASP A 107 2.49 -6.70 -12.15
N LEU A 108 3.12 -5.58 -12.51
CA LEU A 108 2.71 -4.24 -12.05
C LEU A 108 1.37 -3.77 -12.63
N ASN A 109 1.02 -4.19 -13.84
CA ASN A 109 -0.29 -3.88 -14.42
C ASN A 109 -1.39 -4.62 -13.65
N LYS A 110 -1.16 -5.88 -13.28
CA LYS A 110 -2.06 -6.63 -12.41
C LYS A 110 -2.23 -5.99 -11.03
N ARG A 111 -1.16 -5.42 -10.44
CA ARG A 111 -1.26 -4.62 -9.21
C ARG A 111 -2.19 -3.41 -9.39
N ASN A 112 -2.06 -2.69 -10.50
CA ASN A 112 -2.90 -1.54 -10.83
C ASN A 112 -4.37 -1.91 -11.05
N GLU A 113 -4.64 -3.06 -11.69
CA GLU A 113 -5.99 -3.59 -11.82
C GLU A 113 -6.62 -3.85 -10.45
N ILE A 114 -5.89 -4.50 -9.54
CA ILE A 114 -6.35 -4.78 -8.18
C ILE A 114 -6.62 -3.48 -7.43
N LYS A 115 -5.68 -2.53 -7.43
CA LYS A 115 -5.88 -1.19 -6.84
C LYS A 115 -7.14 -0.53 -7.36
N SER A 116 -7.38 -0.60 -8.67
CA SER A 116 -8.59 -0.05 -9.32
C SER A 116 -9.87 -0.73 -8.84
N ARG A 117 -9.86 -2.06 -8.63
CA ARG A 117 -11.02 -2.78 -8.06
C ARG A 117 -11.26 -2.38 -6.61
N LEU A 118 -10.21 -2.25 -5.79
CA LEU A 118 -10.30 -1.78 -4.41
C LEU A 118 -10.88 -0.36 -4.33
N ILE A 119 -10.44 0.54 -5.21
CA ILE A 119 -11.02 1.89 -5.35
C ILE A 119 -12.53 1.83 -5.61
N LYS A 120 -12.96 1.02 -6.59
CA LYS A 120 -14.38 0.85 -6.91
C LYS A 120 -15.18 0.36 -5.69
N ILE A 121 -14.63 -0.60 -4.95
CA ILE A 121 -15.27 -1.13 -3.73
C ILE A 121 -15.44 -0.04 -2.68
N LEU A 122 -14.42 0.78 -2.44
CA LEU A 122 -14.52 1.88 -1.49
C LEU A 122 -15.55 2.92 -1.94
N LEU A 123 -15.58 3.28 -3.23
CA LEU A 123 -16.56 4.21 -3.79
C LEU A 123 -18.00 3.69 -3.78
N ASP A 124 -18.20 2.38 -3.66
CA ASP A 124 -19.51 1.73 -3.51
C ASP A 124 -19.79 1.19 -2.10
N CYS A 125 -18.93 1.50 -1.13
CA CYS A 125 -19.02 0.99 0.22
C CYS A 125 -20.04 1.78 1.07
N ASN A 126 -21.18 1.16 1.39
CA ASN A 126 -22.22 1.75 2.23
C ASN A 126 -21.98 1.57 3.74
N ARG A 127 -20.76 1.20 4.16
CA ARG A 127 -20.46 1.00 5.58
C ARG A 127 -20.38 2.33 6.31
N VAL A 128 -21.12 2.44 7.41
CA VAL A 128 -21.16 3.62 8.27
C VAL A 128 -19.91 3.64 9.15
N ILE A 129 -19.13 4.71 9.06
CA ILE A 129 -17.89 4.90 9.85
C ILE A 129 -17.96 6.12 10.78
N ILE A 130 -18.92 7.02 10.57
CA ILE A 130 -19.24 8.15 11.44
C ILE A 130 -20.65 8.00 11.99
N SER A 131 -20.85 8.28 13.28
CA SER A 131 -22.18 8.20 13.90
C SER A 131 -22.90 9.54 13.88
N LYS A 132 -23.99 9.68 13.11
CA LYS A 132 -24.83 10.91 13.10
C LYS A 132 -25.29 11.32 14.50
N LYS A 133 -25.56 10.35 15.38
CA LYS A 133 -26.02 10.60 16.76
C LYS A 133 -25.04 11.39 17.62
N LYS A 134 -23.74 11.37 17.26
CA LYS A 134 -22.68 12.10 17.96
C LYS A 134 -22.70 13.60 17.63
N TYR A 135 -23.31 13.99 16.52
CA TYR A 135 -23.28 15.36 16.00
C TYR A 135 -24.70 15.92 15.86
N LYS A 136 -25.18 16.63 16.89
CA LYS A 136 -26.50 17.26 16.89
C LYS A 136 -26.62 18.29 15.76
N GLY A 137 -27.76 18.31 15.06
CA GLY A 137 -28.03 19.24 13.96
C GLY A 137 -27.28 18.93 12.65
N ALA A 138 -26.70 17.73 12.51
CA ALA A 138 -25.89 17.34 11.35
C ALA A 138 -26.67 16.42 10.38
N GLU A 139 -27.87 16.83 9.96
CA GLU A 139 -28.76 16.02 9.12
C GLU A 139 -28.12 15.65 7.76
N GLY A 140 -27.37 16.58 7.19
CA GLY A 140 -26.62 16.41 5.93
C GLY A 140 -25.21 15.82 6.07
N LEU A 141 -24.78 15.39 7.26
CA LEU A 141 -23.42 14.86 7.45
C LEU A 141 -23.24 13.53 6.68
N PRO A 142 -22.26 13.41 5.78
CA PRO A 142 -21.90 12.13 5.18
C PRO A 142 -21.39 11.17 6.25
N VAL A 143 -21.87 9.92 6.23
CA VAL A 143 -21.53 8.95 7.29
C VAL A 143 -21.04 7.61 6.79
N THR A 144 -21.33 7.29 5.53
CA THR A 144 -20.82 6.09 4.87
C THR A 144 -19.50 6.36 4.17
N VAL A 145 -18.69 5.32 3.97
CA VAL A 145 -17.44 5.39 3.20
C VAL A 145 -17.67 6.03 1.83
N LYS A 146 -18.69 5.57 1.10
CA LYS A 146 -19.09 6.12 -0.21
C LYS A 146 -19.38 7.62 -0.17
N GLU A 147 -20.23 8.06 0.76
CA GLU A 147 -20.60 9.48 0.87
C GLU A 147 -19.40 10.35 1.23
N LEU A 148 -18.53 9.87 2.12
CA LEU A 148 -17.34 10.58 2.57
C LEU A 148 -16.30 10.71 1.46
N LEU A 149 -16.06 9.65 0.67
CA LEU A 149 -15.18 9.73 -0.48
C LEU A 149 -15.76 10.61 -1.59
N LYS A 150 -17.07 10.60 -1.79
CA LYS A 150 -17.73 11.52 -2.72
C LYS A 150 -17.57 12.98 -2.29
N ASP A 151 -17.79 13.29 -1.01
CA ASP A 151 -17.57 14.63 -0.47
C ASP A 151 -16.11 15.06 -0.62
N PHE A 152 -15.17 14.18 -0.28
CA PHE A 152 -13.73 14.42 -0.44
C PHE A 152 -13.34 14.73 -1.89
N THR A 153 -13.76 13.90 -2.84
CA THR A 153 -13.42 14.05 -4.27
C THR A 153 -14.06 15.29 -4.90
N VAL A 154 -15.28 15.67 -4.51
CA VAL A 154 -15.94 16.91 -4.98
C VAL A 154 -15.20 18.16 -4.48
N ASN A 155 -14.71 18.14 -3.25
CA ASN A 155 -14.07 19.32 -2.65
C ASN A 155 -12.59 19.48 -3.06
N ILE A 156 -11.87 18.39 -3.32
CA ILE A 156 -10.42 18.44 -3.56
C ILE A 156 -10.03 18.15 -5.02
N GLY A 157 -10.89 17.45 -5.77
CA GLY A 157 -10.63 16.99 -7.13
C GLY A 157 -10.23 15.52 -7.20
N ILE A 158 -10.06 15.03 -8.44
CA ILE A 158 -9.82 13.60 -8.75
C ILE A 158 -8.33 13.31 -8.98
N ASP A 159 -7.52 14.32 -9.32
CA ASP A 159 -6.11 14.17 -9.67
C ASP A 159 -5.18 13.97 -8.45
N LYS A 160 -3.86 14.02 -8.65
CA LYS A 160 -2.84 13.94 -7.59
C LYS A 160 -3.08 15.09 -6.60
N ILE A 161 -3.43 14.74 -5.35
CA ILE A 161 -3.83 15.73 -4.34
C ILE A 161 -2.60 16.31 -3.64
N ASP A 162 -2.54 17.63 -3.58
CA ASP A 162 -1.61 18.36 -2.72
C ASP A 162 -1.94 18.09 -1.24
N HIS A 163 -0.94 17.67 -0.46
CA HIS A 163 -1.05 17.45 0.98
C HIS A 163 -1.65 18.66 1.70
N LEU A 164 -1.33 19.89 1.28
CA LEU A 164 -1.89 21.11 1.86
C LEU A 164 -3.41 21.17 1.68
N LYS A 165 -3.92 20.83 0.49
CA LYS A 165 -5.37 20.78 0.23
C LYS A 165 -6.07 19.74 1.10
N LYS A 166 -5.45 18.58 1.31
CA LYS A 166 -5.96 17.55 2.21
C LYS A 166 -6.07 18.03 3.65
N VAL A 167 -5.02 18.67 4.16
CA VAL A 167 -5.02 19.27 5.52
C VAL A 167 -6.09 20.35 5.64
N GLN A 168 -6.20 21.23 4.64
CA GLN A 168 -7.23 22.27 4.61
C GLN A 168 -8.64 21.67 4.63
N TYR A 169 -8.90 20.63 3.84
CA TYR A 169 -10.19 19.94 3.84
C TYR A 169 -10.50 19.31 5.21
N LEU A 170 -9.55 18.60 5.81
CA LEU A 170 -9.73 17.98 7.13
C LEU A 170 -9.92 18.99 8.27
N THR A 171 -9.47 20.23 8.08
CA THR A 171 -9.54 21.28 9.10
C THR A 171 -10.77 22.19 8.91
N ASN A 172 -11.05 22.59 7.67
CA ASN A 172 -11.95 23.70 7.36
C ASN A 172 -13.25 23.29 6.67
N SER A 173 -13.35 22.06 6.14
CA SER A 173 -14.59 21.61 5.46
C SER A 173 -15.78 21.65 6.41
N GLU A 174 -16.92 22.13 5.93
CA GLU A 174 -18.12 22.30 6.75
C GLU A 174 -18.60 20.97 7.38
N ASN A 175 -18.43 19.86 6.66
CA ASN A 175 -18.78 18.53 7.13
C ASN A 175 -17.75 17.98 8.13
N ILE A 176 -16.47 18.34 7.99
CA ILE A 176 -15.38 17.74 8.76
C ILE A 176 -15.00 18.54 10.01
N LYS A 177 -15.08 19.88 9.96
CA LYS A 177 -14.67 20.77 11.05
C LYS A 177 -15.38 20.50 12.37
N ARG A 178 -16.60 19.96 12.30
CA ARG A 178 -17.46 19.63 13.45
C ARG A 178 -17.15 18.27 14.07
N LEU A 179 -16.38 17.43 13.38
CA LEU A 179 -16.01 16.11 13.86
C LEU A 179 -15.00 16.23 15.00
N ASP A 180 -15.05 15.28 15.93
CA ASP A 180 -13.99 15.17 16.93
C ASP A 180 -12.74 14.49 16.35
N GLU A 181 -11.66 14.48 17.13
CA GLU A 181 -10.37 13.98 16.67
C GLU A 181 -10.37 12.48 16.38
N GLU A 182 -11.20 11.70 17.08
CA GLU A 182 -11.34 10.26 16.78
C GLU A 182 -11.93 10.06 15.38
N ASP A 183 -13.03 10.73 15.06
CA ASP A 183 -13.68 10.61 13.76
C ASP A 183 -12.84 11.24 12.64
N LYS A 184 -12.15 12.36 12.89
CA LYS A 184 -11.18 12.91 11.93
C LYS A 184 -10.05 11.94 11.62
N ASN A 185 -9.53 11.23 12.63
CA ASN A 185 -8.50 10.21 12.42
C ASN A 185 -9.02 9.04 11.57
N ARG A 186 -10.27 8.63 11.74
CA ARG A 186 -10.89 7.62 10.85
C ARG A 186 -10.93 8.10 9.41
N LEU A 187 -11.33 9.35 9.18
CA LEU A 187 -11.34 9.93 7.84
C LEU A 187 -9.93 10.03 7.24
N LYS A 188 -8.94 10.41 8.05
CA LYS A 188 -7.54 10.44 7.62
C LYS A 188 -7.10 9.07 7.09
N VAL A 189 -7.36 8.00 7.82
CA VAL A 189 -7.05 6.61 7.40
C VAL A 189 -7.76 6.25 6.10
N LEU A 190 -9.06 6.55 5.98
CA LEU A 190 -9.82 6.30 4.75
C LEU A 190 -9.22 7.03 3.54
N PHE A 191 -8.95 8.33 3.68
CA PHE A 191 -8.43 9.15 2.59
C PHE A 191 -6.97 8.81 2.26
N ASP A 192 -6.15 8.47 3.26
CA ASP A 192 -4.78 7.98 3.04
C ASP A 192 -4.80 6.68 2.22
N LEU A 193 -5.66 5.73 2.58
CA LEU A 193 -5.82 4.49 1.83
C LEU A 193 -6.27 4.77 0.38
N TYR A 194 -7.32 5.58 0.21
CA TYR A 194 -7.87 5.91 -1.10
C TYR A 194 -6.82 6.56 -2.02
N GLU A 195 -6.07 7.53 -1.50
CA GLU A 195 -5.02 8.20 -2.26
C GLU A 195 -3.86 7.27 -2.62
N LYS A 196 -3.41 6.42 -1.69
CA LYS A 196 -2.35 5.45 -1.97
C LYS A 196 -2.75 4.43 -3.04
N LEU A 197 -4.01 4.02 -3.08
CA LEU A 197 -4.53 3.14 -4.13
C LEU A 197 -4.57 3.81 -5.51
N LYS A 198 -4.70 5.14 -5.60
CA LYS A 198 -4.70 5.88 -6.87
C LYS A 198 -3.33 5.95 -7.53
N ILE A 199 -2.25 5.80 -6.77
CA ILE A 199 -0.89 5.89 -7.30
C ILE A 199 -0.53 4.60 -8.04
N SER A 200 -0.24 4.73 -9.32
CA SER A 200 0.13 3.60 -10.17
C SER A 200 1.43 2.95 -9.70
N SER A 201 1.43 1.63 -9.63
CA SER A 201 2.59 0.80 -9.28
C SER A 201 3.71 0.89 -10.32
N ASN A 202 3.44 1.49 -11.49
CA ASN A 202 4.43 1.77 -12.53
C ASN A 202 5.19 3.08 -12.28
N THR A 203 4.78 3.90 -11.32
CA THR A 203 5.53 5.12 -10.97
C THR A 203 6.44 4.88 -9.77
N PRO A 204 7.55 5.62 -9.65
CA PRO A 204 8.44 5.52 -8.50
C PRO A 204 7.74 5.72 -7.15
N GLU A 205 6.71 6.58 -7.09
CA GLU A 205 5.96 6.83 -5.85
C GLU A 205 4.95 5.72 -5.52
N GLY A 206 4.39 5.07 -6.54
CA GLY A 206 3.41 4.00 -6.35
C GLY A 206 4.01 2.61 -6.28
N PHE A 207 5.30 2.46 -6.60
CA PHE A 207 6.03 1.21 -6.48
C PHE A 207 6.12 0.78 -5.02
N GLU A 208 5.61 -0.42 -4.72
CA GLU A 208 5.51 -0.89 -3.34
C GLU A 208 6.82 -1.48 -2.81
N ASN A 209 7.75 -1.87 -3.67
CA ASN A 209 9.03 -2.40 -3.23
C ASN A 209 9.95 -1.26 -2.81
N ASP A 210 10.73 -1.51 -1.76
CA ASP A 210 11.84 -0.65 -1.40
C ASP A 210 13.06 -1.07 -2.24
N ILE A 211 13.69 -0.11 -2.92
CA ILE A 211 14.82 -0.36 -3.82
C ILE A 211 16.10 0.09 -3.10
N PRO A 212 16.97 -0.85 -2.68
CA PRO A 212 18.27 -0.49 -2.15
C PRO A 212 19.17 0.02 -3.28
N MET A 213 19.84 1.15 -3.06
CA MET A 213 20.74 1.76 -4.03
C MET A 213 21.94 2.43 -3.34
N VAL A 214 22.94 2.80 -4.14
CA VAL A 214 24.12 3.53 -3.66
C VAL A 214 24.22 4.84 -4.43
N ILE A 215 24.07 5.96 -3.72
CA ILE A 215 24.20 7.31 -4.29
C ILE A 215 25.42 7.97 -3.64
N ASN A 216 26.41 8.38 -4.45
CA ASN A 216 27.63 9.02 -3.98
C ASN A 216 28.36 8.22 -2.87
N GLY A 217 28.37 6.89 -2.98
CA GLY A 217 29.00 5.99 -1.99
C GLY A 217 28.19 5.75 -0.71
N LYS A 218 27.01 6.38 -0.56
CA LYS A 218 26.09 6.15 0.57
C LYS A 218 25.02 5.13 0.19
N HIS A 219 24.76 4.19 1.09
CA HIS A 219 23.64 3.27 0.94
C HIS A 219 22.33 4.00 1.27
N VAL A 220 21.42 4.02 0.31
CA VAL A 220 20.10 4.64 0.47
C VAL A 220 19.01 3.63 0.09
N MET A 221 17.88 3.71 0.77
CA MET A 221 16.67 2.98 0.42
C MET A 221 15.74 3.92 -0.32
N TYR A 222 15.38 3.59 -1.55
CA TYR A 222 14.37 4.34 -2.29
C TYR A 222 13.01 3.70 -2.05
N SER A 223 12.10 4.43 -1.39
CA SER A 223 10.76 3.96 -1.06
C SER A 223 9.75 5.08 -1.32
N GLN A 224 8.67 4.76 -2.04
CA GLN A 224 7.55 5.66 -2.30
C GLN A 224 7.98 7.04 -2.84
N GLY A 225 8.96 7.07 -3.75
CA GLY A 225 9.42 8.32 -4.36
C GLY A 225 10.49 9.08 -3.58
N GLN A 226 10.88 8.59 -2.40
CA GLN A 226 11.85 9.25 -1.51
C GLN A 226 13.08 8.36 -1.31
N ALA A 227 14.25 8.99 -1.24
CA ALA A 227 15.49 8.32 -0.87
C ALA A 227 15.79 8.58 0.61
N GLU A 228 15.89 7.51 1.40
CA GLU A 228 16.25 7.56 2.81
C GLU A 228 17.65 6.97 3.00
N GLU A 229 18.56 7.70 3.67
CA GLU A 229 19.90 7.21 3.97
C GLU A 229 19.82 6.09 5.03
N ILE A 230 20.45 4.95 4.74
CA ILE A 230 20.55 3.85 5.69
C ILE A 230 21.68 4.20 6.66
N ASP A 231 21.39 4.21 7.96
CA ASP A 231 22.41 4.46 8.98
C ASP A 231 23.61 3.52 8.76
N SER A 232 24.79 4.12 8.61
CA SER A 232 26.08 3.44 8.51
C SER A 232 26.27 2.31 9.55
N LYS A 233 25.74 2.48 10.77
CA LYS A 233 25.79 1.46 11.82
C LYS A 233 25.04 0.18 11.46
N ILE A 234 23.92 0.30 10.75
CA ILE A 234 23.15 -0.86 10.27
C ILE A 234 23.93 -1.57 9.17
N VAL A 235 24.56 -0.82 8.27
CA VAL A 235 25.41 -1.36 7.20
C VAL A 235 26.61 -2.11 7.79
N ASP A 236 27.26 -1.53 8.79
CA ASP A 236 28.40 -2.14 9.49
C ASP A 236 27.98 -3.38 10.29
N LEU A 237 26.80 -3.35 10.92
CA LEU A 237 26.22 -4.51 11.59
C LEU A 237 25.98 -5.65 10.59
N ILE A 238 25.34 -5.39 9.45
CA ILE A 238 25.12 -6.40 8.40
C ILE A 238 26.45 -6.97 7.88
N LYS A 239 27.47 -6.12 7.66
CA LYS A 239 28.81 -6.57 7.27
C LYS A 239 29.51 -7.40 8.34
N SER A 240 29.23 -7.14 9.62
CA SER A 240 29.77 -7.89 10.76
C SER A 240 29.10 -9.25 10.95
N ILE A 241 27.87 -9.44 10.42
CA ILE A 241 27.16 -10.73 10.36
C ILE A 241 27.72 -11.59 9.21
N LYS A 242 29.05 -11.60 9.01
CA LYS A 242 29.67 -12.62 8.16
C LYS A 242 29.24 -13.99 8.68
N VAL A 243 28.49 -14.68 7.83
CA VAL A 243 28.08 -16.08 7.94
C VAL A 243 29.25 -16.88 8.50
N GLY A 244 29.02 -17.53 9.64
CA GLY A 244 29.91 -18.56 10.12
C GLY A 244 29.90 -19.70 9.12
N ASP A 245 30.95 -19.81 8.33
CA ASP A 245 31.37 -21.06 7.69
C ASP A 245 32.52 -21.63 8.53
N GLU A 246 32.22 -22.65 9.32
CA GLU A 246 33.19 -23.72 9.52
C GLU A 246 32.99 -24.73 8.39
N THR A 247 34.10 -25.07 7.74
CA THR A 247 34.27 -26.01 6.61
C THR A 247 33.86 -25.42 5.26
N VAL A 248 34.76 -24.95 4.39
CA VAL A 248 35.88 -25.66 3.75
C VAL A 248 36.94 -24.64 3.32
N GLY A 249 38.21 -24.88 3.67
CA GLY A 249 39.31 -24.01 3.30
C GLY A 249 39.61 -24.03 1.80
N ALA A 250 39.64 -22.85 1.18
CA ALA A 250 40.49 -22.54 0.04
C ALA A 250 40.61 -21.02 -0.12
N LYS A 251 41.78 -20.51 0.32
CA LYS A 251 42.55 -19.38 -0.21
C LYS A 251 41.82 -18.29 -1.00
N GLU A 252 41.86 -17.09 -0.42
CA GLU A 252 42.27 -15.84 -1.08
C GLU A 252 42.40 -15.88 -2.60
N LYS A 253 41.33 -15.48 -3.29
CA LYS A 253 41.30 -14.76 -4.59
C LYS A 253 39.84 -14.64 -5.00
N ASN A 254 39.24 -13.46 -4.88
CA ASN A 254 38.09 -13.04 -5.70
C ASN A 254 37.77 -11.55 -5.53
N VAL A 255 38.61 -10.72 -6.15
CA VAL A 255 38.26 -9.34 -6.57
C VAL A 255 37.88 -9.33 -8.07
N GLU A 256 37.68 -10.50 -8.68
CA GLU A 256 37.45 -10.64 -10.12
C GLU A 256 36.08 -11.25 -10.49
N TYR A 257 35.22 -11.54 -9.51
CA TYR A 257 33.86 -12.05 -9.77
C TYR A 257 32.85 -10.96 -10.18
N SER A 258 33.15 -9.68 -9.98
CA SER A 258 32.26 -8.58 -10.39
C SER A 258 32.40 -8.18 -11.87
N LYS A 259 33.34 -8.77 -12.62
CA LYS A 259 33.47 -8.54 -14.07
C LYS A 259 33.02 -9.72 -14.95
N GLN A 260 32.94 -10.93 -14.41
CA GLN A 260 32.51 -12.11 -15.19
C GLN A 260 31.02 -12.49 -15.04
N SER A 261 30.33 -12.04 -13.98
CA SER A 261 28.86 -12.15 -13.90
C SER A 261 28.11 -11.15 -14.79
N ALA A 262 28.82 -10.21 -15.44
CA ALA A 262 28.26 -9.31 -16.45
C ALA A 262 28.26 -9.92 -17.87
N SER A 263 28.93 -11.05 -18.09
CA SER A 263 29.09 -11.67 -19.43
C SER A 263 28.31 -12.96 -19.65
N GLN A 264 27.51 -13.43 -18.69
CA GLN A 264 26.66 -14.63 -18.86
C GLN A 264 25.27 -14.50 -18.21
N SER A 265 24.68 -13.30 -18.24
CA SER A 265 23.21 -13.21 -18.23
C SER A 265 22.72 -13.39 -19.67
N PRO A 266 21.59 -14.08 -19.91
CA PRO A 266 21.01 -14.15 -21.24
C PRO A 266 20.86 -12.73 -21.79
N SER A 267 21.60 -12.46 -22.86
CA SER A 267 21.44 -11.30 -23.72
C SER A 267 19.96 -11.14 -24.10
N ASP A 268 19.46 -9.91 -24.03
CA ASP A 268 18.10 -9.45 -24.38
C ASP A 268 16.99 -9.57 -23.31
N SER A 269 17.24 -9.17 -22.06
CA SER A 269 16.14 -8.79 -21.16
C SER A 269 15.51 -7.47 -21.63
N LEU A 270 14.19 -7.45 -21.86
CA LEU A 270 13.37 -6.28 -22.20
C LEU A 270 13.69 -5.04 -21.35
N GLU A 271 14.07 -5.23 -20.08
CA GLU A 271 14.45 -4.16 -19.15
C GLU A 271 15.70 -3.38 -19.59
N LYS A 272 16.72 -4.05 -20.16
CA LYS A 272 17.91 -3.37 -20.69
C LYS A 272 17.62 -2.65 -22.00
N LYS A 273 16.69 -3.15 -22.82
CA LYS A 273 16.24 -2.45 -24.03
C LYS A 273 15.40 -1.23 -23.67
N ALA A 274 14.50 -1.33 -22.69
CA ALA A 274 13.68 -0.21 -22.22
C ALA A 274 14.54 0.90 -21.58
N ILE A 275 15.47 0.55 -20.69
CA ILE A 275 16.37 1.54 -20.05
C ILE A 275 17.33 2.17 -21.08
N LYS A 276 17.76 1.42 -22.10
CA LYS A 276 18.61 1.96 -23.18
C LYS A 276 17.81 2.87 -24.13
N GLU A 277 16.59 2.49 -24.49
CA GLU A 277 15.68 3.30 -25.30
C GLU A 277 15.27 4.59 -24.57
N GLU A 278 15.02 4.55 -23.27
CA GLU A 278 14.73 5.77 -22.48
C GLU A 278 15.93 6.71 -22.44
N ARG A 279 17.14 6.20 -22.20
CA ARG A 279 18.35 7.03 -22.22
C ARG A 279 18.65 7.62 -23.61
N GLU A 280 18.47 6.83 -24.67
CA GLU A 280 18.64 7.32 -26.04
C GLU A 280 17.60 8.39 -26.41
N LYS A 281 16.35 8.28 -25.90
CA LYS A 281 15.32 9.32 -26.06
C LYS A 281 15.65 10.58 -25.26
N GLU A 282 16.16 10.46 -24.03
CA GLU A 282 16.59 11.61 -23.22
C GLU A 282 17.74 12.37 -23.88
N ASP A 283 18.77 11.65 -24.37
CA ASP A 283 19.89 12.24 -25.08
C ASP A 283 19.44 12.96 -26.37
N GLN A 284 18.49 12.37 -27.12
CA GLN A 284 17.90 12.99 -28.31
C GLN A 284 17.08 14.25 -27.98
N ILE A 285 16.31 14.24 -26.89
CA ILE A 285 15.55 15.42 -26.45
C ILE A 285 16.51 16.55 -26.07
N ASP A 286 17.60 16.25 -25.36
CA ASP A 286 18.60 17.24 -24.97
C ASP A 286 19.33 17.85 -26.17
N GLU A 287 19.63 17.07 -27.20
CA GLU A 287 20.17 17.57 -28.46
C GLU A 287 19.16 18.45 -29.22
N LEU A 288 17.90 18.03 -29.32
CA LEU A 288 16.85 18.81 -29.97
C LEU A 288 16.57 20.12 -29.22
N VAL A 289 16.62 20.12 -27.88
CA VAL A 289 16.48 21.34 -27.07
C VAL A 289 17.63 22.32 -27.33
N LYS A 290 18.87 21.83 -27.48
CA LYS A 290 20.01 22.66 -27.88
C LYS A 290 19.81 23.22 -29.29
N LEU A 291 19.24 22.44 -30.20
CA LEU A 291 18.98 22.83 -31.59
C LEU A 291 17.85 23.87 -31.71
N VAL A 292 16.78 23.77 -30.90
CA VAL A 292 15.70 24.78 -30.83
C VAL A 292 16.24 26.18 -30.52
N ASN A 293 17.27 26.26 -29.68
CA ASN A 293 17.87 27.53 -29.26
C ASN A 293 18.75 28.16 -30.35
N GLN A 294 19.07 27.44 -31.42
CA GLN A 294 19.83 27.97 -32.56
C GLN A 294 18.94 28.64 -33.62
N TYR A 295 17.61 28.45 -33.53
CA TYR A 295 16.66 29.02 -34.49
C TYR A 295 15.93 30.26 -33.93
N PRO A 296 15.69 31.29 -34.77
CA PRO A 296 14.94 32.48 -34.38
C PRO A 296 13.52 32.15 -33.90
N GLU A 297 12.98 32.98 -33.01
CA GLU A 297 11.58 32.84 -32.58
C GLU A 297 10.63 33.01 -33.77
N GLY A 298 9.69 32.07 -33.93
CA GLY A 298 8.71 32.07 -35.02
C GLY A 298 9.17 31.40 -36.32
N SER A 299 10.40 30.88 -36.40
CA SER A 299 10.86 30.17 -37.61
C SER A 299 10.17 28.82 -37.78
N LEU A 300 10.01 28.38 -39.04
CA LEU A 300 9.42 27.09 -39.38
C LEU A 300 10.27 25.93 -38.86
N GLU A 301 11.60 26.09 -38.89
CA GLU A 301 12.59 25.14 -38.38
C GLU A 301 12.44 24.98 -36.86
N ARG A 302 12.27 26.09 -36.12
CA ARG A 302 12.03 26.04 -34.68
C ARG A 302 10.73 25.32 -34.33
N LYS A 303 9.69 25.52 -35.14
CA LYS A 303 8.41 24.84 -34.97
C LYS A 303 8.55 23.33 -35.23
N ALA A 304 9.22 22.95 -36.32
CA ALA A 304 9.45 21.55 -36.67
C ALA A 304 10.24 20.79 -35.58
N VAL A 305 11.28 21.42 -35.00
CA VAL A 305 12.07 20.79 -33.93
C VAL A 305 11.27 20.69 -32.62
N ARG A 306 10.40 21.66 -32.31
CA ARG A 306 9.50 21.56 -31.14
C ARG A 306 8.48 20.43 -31.27
N ASP A 307 7.87 20.30 -32.44
CA ASP A 307 6.89 19.24 -32.71
C ASP A 307 7.55 17.85 -32.57
N GLU A 308 8.83 17.72 -32.94
CA GLU A 308 9.59 16.47 -32.79
C GLU A 308 9.94 16.17 -31.31
N ILE A 309 10.29 17.18 -30.51
CA ILE A 309 10.46 17.03 -29.06
C ILE A 309 9.17 16.56 -28.40
N GLU A 310 8.01 17.07 -28.85
CA GLU A 310 6.71 16.72 -28.28
C GLU A 310 6.33 15.26 -28.59
N LYS A 311 6.64 14.78 -29.80
CA LYS A 311 6.44 13.36 -30.15
C LYS A 311 7.30 12.40 -29.33
N LEU A 312 8.52 12.78 -28.96
CA LEU A 312 9.43 11.93 -28.18
C LEU A 312 9.06 11.85 -26.69
N LYS A 313 8.15 12.71 -26.21
CA LYS A 313 7.66 12.74 -24.81
C LYS A 313 6.38 11.95 -24.56
N ILE A 314 5.74 11.40 -25.61
CA ILE A 314 4.51 10.59 -25.55
C ILE A 314 4.85 9.11 -25.48
#